data_AF-A0A8J7LD88-F1
#
_entry.id   AF-A0A8J7LD88-F1
#
_cell.length_a   1.000
_cell.length_b   1.000
_cell.length_c   1.000
_cell.angle_alpha   90.00
_cell.angle_beta   90.00
_cell.angle_gamma   90.00
#
_symmetry.space_group_name_H-M   'P 1'
#
loop_
_entity.id
_entity.type
_entity.pdbx_description
1 polymer ?
#
loop_
_entity_poly.entity_id
_entity_poly.type
_entity_poly.pdbx_seq_one_letter_code
_entity_poly.pdbx_strand_id
1 'polypeptide(L)'
;MTDAFIPSKKAFVNTQEQTYETSSNFGISSMAVEVDDLESEHHVRITRSGISIEGEFKFEPVTKKAPTGLWGEPRLTKKGKLELPDVNATQYIDNVLSGFCITPVPEAKPCDTKDIPIARLQYDTDQISSAYSWETLEAFAGILTGDDHDQERREKIKTTVETNSQRDSILQALGFDLSQAVDINAAAIADAFIFAPRVK
;
A
#
# COMPACT_ATOMS: atom_id res chain seq x y z
N MET A 1 -24.63 -10.04 11.23
CA MET A 1 -24.46 -9.83 12.67
C MET A 1 -24.10 -11.16 13.30
N THR A 2 -23.01 -11.22 14.07
CA THR A 2 -22.75 -12.35 14.97
C THR A 2 -23.24 -11.95 16.35
N ASP A 3 -24.09 -12.77 16.94
CA ASP A 3 -24.62 -12.54 18.28
C ASP A 3 -24.57 -13.85 19.06
N ALA A 4 -23.58 -13.96 19.95
CA ALA A 4 -23.40 -15.10 20.83
C ALA A 4 -23.68 -14.69 22.28
N PHE A 5 -24.13 -15.64 23.10
CA PHE A 5 -24.18 -15.43 24.56
C PHE A 5 -22.86 -15.80 25.24
N ILE A 6 -21.83 -16.13 24.46
CA ILE A 6 -20.51 -16.53 24.94
C ILE A 6 -19.60 -15.30 24.89
N PRO A 7 -19.16 -14.78 26.05
CA PRO A 7 -18.16 -13.73 26.13
C PRO A 7 -16.86 -14.08 25.42
N SER A 8 -16.19 -13.10 24.85
CA SER A 8 -14.85 -13.25 24.26
C SER A 8 -13.91 -12.17 24.77
N LYS A 9 -12.69 -12.53 25.13
CA LYS A 9 -11.66 -11.58 25.60
C LYS A 9 -10.85 -10.99 24.45
N LYS A 10 -10.62 -11.78 23.41
CA LYS A 10 -9.91 -11.38 22.20
C LYS A 10 -10.82 -11.48 21.00
N ALA A 11 -10.60 -10.58 20.04
CA ALA A 11 -11.29 -10.58 18.78
C ALA A 11 -10.28 -10.51 17.63
N PHE A 12 -10.47 -11.36 16.64
CA PHE A 12 -9.63 -11.45 15.47
C PHE A 12 -10.48 -11.24 14.23
N VAL A 13 -10.08 -10.28 13.40
CA VAL A 13 -10.61 -10.11 12.05
C VAL A 13 -9.52 -10.60 11.10
N ASN A 14 -9.82 -11.67 10.36
CA ASN A 14 -8.85 -12.48 9.62
C ASN A 14 -7.73 -13.06 10.52
N THR A 15 -6.56 -12.41 10.58
CA THR A 15 -5.41 -12.78 11.42
C THR A 15 -4.94 -11.65 12.33
N GLN A 16 -5.61 -10.50 12.28
CA GLN A 16 -5.25 -9.33 13.07
C GLN A 16 -6.15 -9.26 14.30
N GLU A 17 -5.50 -9.18 15.47
CA GLU A 17 -6.19 -8.88 16.71
C GLU A 17 -6.74 -7.45 16.67
N GLN A 18 -8.00 -7.31 17.05
CA GLN A 18 -8.68 -6.03 17.13
C GLN A 18 -8.90 -5.69 18.60
N THR A 19 -8.49 -4.49 19.00
CA THR A 19 -8.68 -4.00 20.36
C THR A 19 -9.96 -3.17 20.43
N TYR A 20 -10.81 -3.50 21.39
CA TYR A 20 -12.04 -2.76 21.68
C TYR A 20 -12.12 -2.45 23.17
N GLU A 21 -12.74 -1.33 23.53
CA GLU A 21 -13.02 -0.93 24.91
C GLU A 21 -14.15 -1.79 25.51
N THR A 22 -13.85 -3.05 25.81
CA THR A 22 -14.78 -4.05 26.36
C THR A 22 -14.24 -4.63 27.66
N SER A 23 -15.13 -5.09 28.54
CA SER A 23 -14.74 -5.74 29.79
C SER A 23 -14.19 -7.13 29.50
N SER A 24 -12.93 -7.35 29.88
CA SER A 24 -12.26 -8.67 29.91
C SER A 24 -12.25 -9.30 31.30
N ASN A 25 -12.82 -8.61 32.30
CA ASN A 25 -12.87 -9.04 33.68
C ASN A 25 -14.03 -10.03 33.92
N PHE A 26 -13.91 -11.22 33.32
CA PHE A 26 -14.87 -12.31 33.47
C PHE A 26 -14.16 -13.68 33.38
N GLY A 27 -14.74 -14.68 34.05
CA GLY A 27 -14.28 -16.07 34.12
C GLY A 27 -15.44 -17.04 33.81
N ILE A 28 -15.36 -18.27 34.31
CA ILE A 28 -16.49 -19.21 34.29
C ILE A 28 -16.78 -19.64 35.73
N SER A 29 -17.66 -18.87 36.40
CA SER A 29 -18.00 -19.05 37.80
C SER A 29 -18.49 -20.47 38.10
N SER A 30 -19.35 -21.02 37.25
CA SER A 30 -19.91 -22.38 37.42
C SER A 30 -18.87 -23.50 37.30
N MET A 31 -17.72 -23.21 36.70
CA MET A 31 -16.64 -24.16 36.46
C MET A 31 -15.39 -23.86 37.29
N ALA A 32 -15.44 -22.90 38.21
CA ALA A 32 -14.29 -22.45 38.98
C ALA A 32 -13.10 -21.99 38.11
N VAL A 33 -13.37 -21.43 36.93
CA VAL A 33 -12.33 -20.83 36.07
C VAL A 33 -12.23 -19.36 36.42
N GLU A 34 -11.10 -18.97 36.98
CA GLU A 34 -10.79 -17.57 37.35
C GLU A 34 -10.64 -16.71 36.10
N VAL A 35 -10.67 -15.39 36.29
CA VAL A 35 -10.49 -14.45 35.17
C VAL A 35 -9.16 -14.74 34.47
N ASP A 36 -8.05 -14.85 35.18
CA ASP A 36 -6.73 -14.98 34.52
C ASP A 36 -6.53 -16.33 33.79
N ASP A 37 -7.29 -17.35 34.16
CA ASP A 37 -7.21 -18.69 33.55
C ASP A 37 -8.11 -18.85 32.30
N LEU A 38 -9.05 -17.92 32.08
CA LEU A 38 -9.96 -17.99 30.93
C LEU A 38 -9.36 -17.32 29.70
N GLU A 39 -9.09 -18.12 28.67
CA GLU A 39 -8.83 -17.65 27.31
C GLU A 39 -10.07 -17.83 26.43
N SER A 40 -10.47 -16.77 25.71
CA SER A 40 -11.59 -16.83 24.78
C SER A 40 -11.35 -15.89 23.59
N GLU A 41 -11.56 -16.42 22.39
CA GLU A 41 -11.27 -15.74 21.13
C GLU A 41 -12.46 -15.78 20.18
N HIS A 42 -12.77 -14.64 19.57
CA HIS A 42 -13.77 -14.52 18.52
C HIS A 42 -13.08 -14.28 17.18
N HIS A 43 -13.16 -15.25 16.27
CA HIS A 43 -12.57 -15.13 14.93
C HIS A 43 -13.65 -14.84 13.89
N VAL A 44 -13.50 -13.72 13.18
CA VAL A 44 -14.36 -13.36 12.05
C VAL A 44 -13.57 -13.45 10.75
N ARG A 45 -14.04 -14.30 9.84
CA ARG A 45 -13.47 -14.46 8.49
C ARG A 45 -14.57 -14.34 7.45
N ILE A 46 -14.38 -13.48 6.46
CA ILE A 46 -15.29 -13.22 5.35
C ILE A 46 -14.52 -13.39 4.05
N THR A 47 -14.88 -14.42 3.28
CA THR A 47 -14.25 -14.69 1.99
C THR A 47 -15.27 -14.62 0.86
N ARG A 48 -14.81 -14.16 -0.31
CA ARG A 48 -15.52 -14.23 -1.58
C ARG A 48 -14.63 -14.93 -2.59
N SER A 49 -15.07 -16.08 -3.08
CA SER A 49 -14.30 -16.92 -4.00
C SER A 49 -12.89 -17.30 -3.47
N GLY A 50 -12.77 -17.53 -2.16
CA GLY A 50 -11.50 -17.88 -1.51
C GLY A 50 -10.60 -16.68 -1.19
N ILE A 51 -10.97 -15.46 -1.59
CA ILE A 51 -10.24 -14.23 -1.31
C ILE A 51 -10.86 -13.56 -0.07
N SER A 52 -10.01 -13.15 0.87
CA SER A 52 -10.37 -12.36 2.05
C SER A 52 -10.87 -10.98 1.62
N ILE A 53 -12.09 -10.63 2.03
CA ILE A 53 -12.76 -9.35 1.69
C ILE A 53 -13.24 -8.59 2.94
N GLU A 54 -12.68 -8.90 4.10
CA GLU A 54 -13.01 -8.26 5.38
C GLU A 54 -12.81 -6.73 5.34
N GLY A 55 -11.87 -6.24 4.52
CA GLY A 55 -11.66 -4.79 4.31
C GLY A 55 -12.83 -4.07 3.63
N GLU A 56 -13.77 -4.81 3.03
CA GLU A 56 -15.03 -4.27 2.48
C GLU A 56 -16.12 -4.13 3.56
N PHE A 57 -15.84 -4.50 4.81
CA PHE A 57 -16.78 -4.45 5.93
C PHE A 57 -16.22 -3.66 7.12
N LYS A 58 -17.14 -2.99 7.81
CA LYS A 58 -16.93 -2.41 9.14
C LYS A 58 -17.42 -3.40 10.19
N PHE A 59 -16.63 -3.57 11.24
CA PHE A 59 -16.92 -4.43 12.39
C PHE A 59 -17.15 -3.55 13.61
N GLU A 60 -18.37 -3.54 14.13
CA GLU A 60 -18.71 -2.83 15.37
C GLU A 60 -18.94 -3.87 16.48
N PRO A 61 -18.24 -3.78 17.62
CA PRO A 61 -18.41 -4.75 18.70
C PRO A 61 -19.80 -4.66 19.29
N VAL A 62 -20.43 -5.82 19.47
CA VAL A 62 -21.71 -5.95 20.19
C VAL A 62 -21.40 -6.41 21.60
N THR A 63 -21.71 -5.56 22.57
CA THR A 63 -21.51 -5.88 23.99
C THR A 63 -22.84 -6.13 24.70
N LYS A 64 -22.81 -7.01 25.70
CA LYS A 64 -23.99 -7.40 26.48
C LYS A 64 -23.66 -7.46 27.97
N LYS A 65 -24.73 -7.54 28.77
CA LYS A 65 -24.66 -7.84 30.20
C LYS A 65 -24.55 -9.35 30.39
N ALA A 66 -23.43 -9.82 30.94
CA ALA A 66 -23.23 -11.23 31.25
C ALA A 66 -23.64 -11.51 32.70
N PRO A 67 -24.44 -12.54 33.00
CA PRO A 67 -24.80 -12.87 34.38
C PRO A 67 -23.57 -13.28 35.21
N THR A 68 -23.35 -12.62 36.34
CA THR A 68 -22.19 -12.88 37.21
C THR A 68 -22.16 -14.31 37.74
N GLY A 69 -23.32 -14.92 37.96
CA GLY A 69 -23.40 -16.32 38.41
C GLY A 69 -22.88 -17.35 37.39
N LEU A 70 -22.75 -16.98 36.12
CA LEU A 70 -22.20 -17.83 35.07
C LEU A 70 -20.79 -17.39 34.65
N TRP A 71 -20.60 -16.08 34.45
CA TRP A 71 -19.40 -15.52 33.85
C TRP A 71 -18.56 -14.66 34.81
N GLY A 72 -18.97 -14.52 36.06
CA GLY A 72 -18.22 -13.77 37.07
C GLY A 72 -17.05 -14.54 37.65
N GLU A 73 -16.37 -13.87 38.58
CA GLU A 73 -15.32 -14.49 39.38
C GLU A 73 -15.90 -15.69 40.18
N PRO A 74 -15.27 -16.87 40.13
CA PRO A 74 -15.71 -18.00 40.92
C PRO A 74 -15.52 -17.74 42.42
N ARG A 75 -16.53 -18.11 43.20
CA ARG A 75 -16.46 -18.03 44.66
C ARG A 75 -16.00 -19.36 45.22
N LEU A 76 -14.79 -19.42 45.76
CA LEU A 76 -14.23 -20.64 46.32
C LEU A 76 -14.19 -20.58 47.84
N THR A 77 -14.61 -21.67 48.49
CA THR A 77 -14.36 -21.90 49.92
C THR A 77 -12.86 -22.00 50.19
N LYS A 78 -12.44 -21.87 51.45
CA LYS A 78 -11.05 -22.12 51.89
C LYS A 78 -10.50 -23.52 51.54
N LYS A 79 -11.37 -24.45 51.14
CA LYS A 79 -11.03 -25.82 50.73
C LYS A 79 -11.07 -26.01 49.20
N GLY A 80 -11.18 -24.93 48.41
CA GLY A 80 -11.21 -24.96 46.94
C GLY A 80 -12.52 -25.46 46.33
N LYS A 81 -13.60 -25.57 47.12
CA LYS A 81 -14.92 -25.95 46.62
C LYS A 81 -15.72 -24.72 46.19
N LEU A 82 -16.40 -24.80 45.05
CA LEU A 82 -17.30 -23.76 44.56
C LEU A 82 -18.45 -23.50 45.54
N GLU A 83 -18.63 -22.23 45.90
CA GLU A 83 -19.75 -21.73 46.69
C GLU A 83 -20.93 -21.35 45.79
N LEU A 84 -22.13 -21.37 46.37
CA LEU A 84 -23.31 -20.88 45.67
C LEU A 84 -23.21 -19.37 45.45
N PRO A 85 -23.74 -18.84 44.33
CA PRO A 85 -23.83 -17.41 44.09
C PRO A 85 -24.54 -16.70 45.25
N ASP A 86 -24.06 -15.50 45.62
CA ASP A 86 -24.76 -14.67 46.61
C ASP A 86 -25.98 -14.03 45.95
N VAL A 87 -27.12 -14.10 46.65
CA VAL A 87 -28.41 -13.55 46.22
C VAL A 87 -28.38 -12.03 46.13
N ASN A 88 -27.49 -11.36 46.90
CA ASN A 88 -27.36 -9.90 46.94
C ASN A 88 -26.12 -9.37 46.20
N ALA A 89 -25.33 -10.23 45.56
CA ALA A 89 -24.17 -9.79 44.80
C ALA A 89 -24.57 -9.11 43.49
N THR A 90 -23.60 -8.43 42.87
CA THR A 90 -23.74 -7.82 41.55
C THR A 90 -24.26 -8.82 40.53
N GLN A 91 -25.44 -8.55 39.95
CA GLN A 91 -26.16 -9.49 39.09
C GLN A 91 -25.52 -9.67 37.70
N TYR A 92 -24.89 -8.62 37.17
CA TYR A 92 -24.35 -8.59 35.82
C TYR A 92 -22.96 -7.97 35.74
N ILE A 93 -22.16 -8.47 34.81
CA ILE A 93 -20.95 -7.83 34.29
C ILE A 93 -21.35 -7.06 33.05
N ASP A 94 -21.14 -5.75 33.06
CA ASP A 94 -21.47 -4.87 31.95
C ASP A 94 -20.38 -4.88 30.88
N ASN A 95 -20.76 -4.47 29.65
CA ASN A 95 -19.86 -4.22 28.53
C ASN A 95 -19.00 -5.44 28.09
N VAL A 96 -19.57 -6.64 28.13
CA VAL A 96 -18.86 -7.87 27.74
C VAL A 96 -19.03 -8.15 26.25
N LEU A 97 -17.92 -8.32 25.52
CA LEU A 97 -17.95 -8.61 24.08
C LEU A 97 -18.67 -9.94 23.80
N SER A 98 -19.72 -9.87 23.00
CA SER A 98 -20.62 -10.99 22.70
C SER A 98 -20.76 -11.25 21.19
N GLY A 99 -20.27 -10.35 20.34
CA GLY A 99 -20.30 -10.51 18.89
C GLY A 99 -19.97 -9.24 18.14
N PHE A 100 -20.34 -9.21 16.85
CA PHE A 100 -20.07 -8.11 15.93
C PHE A 100 -21.27 -7.76 15.05
N CYS A 101 -21.56 -6.47 14.94
CA CYS A 101 -22.34 -5.93 13.85
C CYS A 101 -21.41 -5.74 12.65
N ILE A 102 -21.69 -6.46 11.58
CA ILE A 102 -20.89 -6.45 10.35
C ILE A 102 -21.69 -5.72 9.29
N THR A 103 -21.17 -4.58 8.83
CA THR A 103 -21.84 -3.73 7.83
C THR A 103 -20.89 -3.46 6.66
N PRO A 104 -21.37 -3.39 5.40
CA PRO A 104 -20.51 -3.02 4.28
C PRO A 104 -19.93 -1.62 4.46
N VAL A 105 -18.66 -1.43 4.10
CA VAL A 105 -18.07 -0.09 3.96
C VAL A 105 -18.74 0.58 2.76
N PRO A 106 -19.27 1.81 2.92
CA PRO A 106 -19.87 2.51 1.79
C PRO A 106 -18.82 2.72 0.69
N GLU A 107 -19.23 2.48 -0.56
CA GLU A 107 -18.37 2.74 -1.71
C GLU A 107 -17.92 4.20 -1.72
N ALA A 108 -16.64 4.43 -2.06
CA ALA A 108 -16.14 5.77 -2.23
C ALA A 108 -16.95 6.46 -3.34
N LYS A 109 -17.51 7.63 -3.05
CA LYS A 109 -18.24 8.39 -4.06
C LYS A 109 -17.29 8.69 -5.22
N PRO A 110 -17.70 8.51 -6.48
CA PRO A 110 -16.83 8.75 -7.64
C PRO A 110 -16.37 10.21 -7.79
N CYS A 111 -16.82 11.14 -6.95
CA CYS A 111 -16.37 12.53 -6.87
C CYS A 111 -15.61 12.88 -5.57
N ASP A 112 -15.27 11.89 -4.74
CA ASP A 112 -14.47 12.10 -3.53
C ASP A 112 -12.98 12.00 -3.91
N THR A 113 -12.34 13.15 -4.11
CA THR A 113 -10.88 13.22 -4.29
C THR A 113 -10.19 13.02 -2.95
N LYS A 114 -9.31 12.02 -2.87
CA LYS A 114 -8.43 11.85 -1.71
C LYS A 114 -7.24 12.80 -1.83
N ASP A 115 -6.91 13.47 -0.73
CA ASP A 115 -5.70 14.28 -0.65
C ASP A 115 -4.46 13.39 -0.81
N ILE A 116 -3.61 13.73 -1.78
CA ILE A 116 -2.29 13.13 -1.93
C ILE A 116 -1.32 14.03 -1.15
N PRO A 117 -0.61 13.51 -0.13
CA PRO A 117 0.37 14.29 0.60
C PRO A 117 1.43 14.84 -0.38
N ILE A 118 1.68 16.15 -0.35
CA ILE A 118 2.65 16.83 -1.22
C ILE A 118 4.04 16.17 -1.12
N ALA A 119 4.39 15.64 0.06
CA ALA A 119 5.63 14.89 0.29
C ALA A 119 5.81 13.70 -0.68
N ARG A 120 4.73 13.08 -1.16
CA ARG A 120 4.77 12.00 -2.16
C ARG A 120 4.94 12.49 -3.60
N LEU A 121 4.72 13.79 -3.84
CA LEU A 121 4.92 14.44 -5.13
C LEU A 121 6.30 15.07 -5.26
N GLN A 122 7.11 15.03 -4.19
CA GLN A 122 8.49 15.49 -4.25
C GLN A 122 9.31 14.47 -5.04
N TYR A 123 10.00 14.94 -6.07
CA TYR A 123 11.01 14.17 -6.77
C TYR A 123 12.37 14.59 -6.24
N ASP A 124 13.27 13.61 -6.11
CA ASP A 124 14.67 13.88 -5.81
C ASP A 124 15.41 14.14 -7.13
N THR A 125 16.32 15.10 -7.13
CA THR A 125 17.14 15.40 -8.30
C THR A 125 18.56 14.95 -8.04
N ASP A 126 18.96 13.89 -8.72
CA ASP A 126 20.37 13.50 -8.74
C ASP A 126 21.14 14.40 -9.71
N GLN A 127 22.21 15.01 -9.22
CA GLN A 127 23.12 15.77 -10.08
C GLN A 127 23.89 14.78 -10.98
N ILE A 128 23.63 14.84 -12.28
CA ILE A 128 24.44 14.11 -13.26
C ILE A 128 25.79 14.83 -13.38
N SER A 129 26.83 14.25 -12.78
CA SER A 129 28.21 14.74 -12.95
C SER A 129 28.60 14.63 -14.42
N SER A 130 29.11 15.72 -14.99
CA SER A 130 29.50 15.82 -16.41
C SER A 130 28.34 15.72 -17.42
N ALA A 131 27.17 16.26 -17.08
CA ALA A 131 26.04 16.35 -18.02
C ALA A 131 26.36 17.14 -19.31
N TYR A 132 27.35 18.04 -19.27
CA TYR A 132 27.87 18.77 -20.43
C TYR A 132 29.38 18.95 -20.32
N SER A 133 30.06 18.84 -21.46
CA SER A 133 31.46 19.24 -21.64
C SER A 133 31.50 20.55 -22.43
N TRP A 134 32.24 21.54 -21.92
CA TRP A 134 32.56 22.71 -22.71
C TRP A 134 33.74 22.39 -23.61
N GLU A 135 33.47 22.26 -24.91
CA GLU A 135 34.51 22.11 -25.92
C GLU A 135 34.84 23.45 -26.55
N THR A 136 36.12 23.72 -26.77
CA THR A 136 36.56 24.86 -27.56
C THR A 136 36.15 24.63 -29.01
N LEU A 137 35.10 25.32 -29.43
CA LEU A 137 34.66 25.32 -30.83
C LEU A 137 35.63 26.15 -31.65
N GLU A 138 36.11 25.60 -32.77
CA GLU A 138 36.87 26.38 -33.72
C GLU A 138 35.93 27.33 -34.45
N ALA A 139 36.44 28.50 -34.84
CA ALA A 139 35.67 29.49 -35.58
C ALA A 139 35.09 28.87 -36.86
N PHE A 140 33.81 29.15 -37.12
CA PHE A 140 33.14 28.70 -38.33
C PHE A 140 33.87 29.29 -39.56
N ALA A 141 34.51 28.42 -40.36
CA ALA A 141 35.16 28.80 -41.62
C ALA A 141 34.25 28.42 -42.79
N GLY A 142 34.00 29.37 -43.70
CA GLY A 142 33.17 29.15 -44.88
C GLY A 142 33.73 28.10 -45.83
N ILE A 143 32.84 27.42 -46.54
CA ILE A 143 33.18 26.41 -47.55
C ILE A 143 33.91 27.10 -48.70
N LEU A 144 35.17 26.70 -48.95
CA LEU A 144 35.80 26.98 -50.24
C LEU A 144 35.25 25.95 -51.24
N THR A 145 34.70 26.44 -52.35
CA THR A 145 34.20 25.60 -53.45
C THR A 145 35.28 24.61 -53.90
N GLY A 146 35.01 23.30 -53.78
CA GLY A 146 35.96 22.22 -54.12
C GLY A 146 36.44 21.36 -52.94
N ASP A 147 35.82 21.47 -51.77
CA ASP A 147 36.13 20.65 -50.58
C ASP A 147 35.66 19.18 -50.78
N ASP A 148 36.60 18.28 -51.05
CA ASP A 148 36.37 16.82 -51.27
C ASP A 148 35.87 16.06 -50.01
N HIS A 149 35.77 16.74 -48.87
CA HIS A 149 35.38 16.15 -47.60
C HIS A 149 33.84 16.08 -47.36
N ASP A 150 32.99 16.40 -48.35
CA ASP A 150 31.52 16.36 -48.19
C ASP A 150 31.01 14.98 -47.80
N GLN A 151 31.57 13.93 -48.41
CA GLN A 151 31.20 12.56 -48.12
C GLN A 151 31.54 12.17 -46.67
N GLU A 152 32.72 12.56 -46.19
CA GLU A 152 33.15 12.31 -44.80
C GLU A 152 32.23 13.00 -43.78
N ARG A 153 31.72 14.18 -44.11
CA ARG A 153 30.74 14.90 -43.27
C ARG A 153 29.39 14.19 -43.23
N ARG A 154 28.89 13.68 -44.36
CA ARG A 154 27.64 12.91 -44.40
C ARG A 154 27.74 11.64 -43.59
N GLU A 155 28.86 10.93 -43.69
CA GLU A 155 29.09 9.72 -42.88
C GLU A 155 29.16 10.03 -41.37
N LYS A 156 29.72 11.18 -41.01
CA LYS A 156 29.74 11.62 -39.61
C LYS A 156 28.36 12.00 -39.07
N ILE A 157 27.52 12.66 -39.89
CA ILE A 157 26.12 12.92 -39.55
C ILE A 157 25.38 11.61 -39.32
N LYS A 158 25.53 10.64 -40.23
CA LYS A 158 24.89 9.32 -40.09
C LYS A 158 25.27 8.69 -38.75
N THR A 159 26.57 8.63 -38.47
CA THR A 159 27.10 7.97 -37.25
C THR A 159 26.66 8.66 -35.96
N THR A 160 26.58 9.99 -35.93
CA THR A 160 26.26 10.76 -34.71
C THR A 160 24.75 10.86 -34.45
N VAL A 161 23.92 10.82 -35.50
CA VAL A 161 22.46 10.97 -35.40
C VAL A 161 21.75 9.62 -35.19
N GLU A 162 22.24 8.55 -35.81
CA GLU A 162 21.63 7.22 -35.77
C GLU A 162 21.66 6.63 -34.35
N THR A 163 22.83 6.64 -33.69
CA THR A 163 23.01 5.98 -32.40
C THR A 163 23.43 6.96 -31.31
N ASN A 164 22.50 7.27 -30.39
CA ASN A 164 22.80 8.01 -29.17
C ASN A 164 22.14 7.32 -27.97
N SER A 165 22.91 6.49 -27.27
CA SER A 165 22.44 5.70 -26.13
C SER A 165 21.95 6.57 -24.95
N GLN A 166 22.47 7.79 -24.82
CA GLN A 166 22.03 8.73 -23.78
C GLN A 166 20.63 9.30 -24.10
N ARG A 167 20.38 9.70 -25.34
CA ARG A 167 19.05 10.13 -25.82
C ARG A 167 18.01 9.04 -25.60
N ASP A 168 18.34 7.82 -26.01
CA ASP A 168 17.44 6.68 -25.92
C ASP A 168 17.09 6.34 -24.46
N SER A 169 18.07 6.45 -23.55
CA SER A 169 17.86 6.28 -22.11
C SER A 169 16.94 7.34 -21.49
N ILE A 170 17.09 8.61 -21.91
CA ILE A 170 16.23 9.71 -21.44
C ILE A 170 14.78 9.50 -21.92
N LEU A 171 14.60 9.12 -23.18
CA LEU A 171 13.27 8.92 -23.77
C LEU A 171 12.55 7.72 -23.15
N GLN A 172 13.25 6.63 -22.84
CA GLN A 172 12.69 5.50 -22.08
C GLN A 172 12.31 5.90 -20.66
N ALA A 173 13.13 6.70 -19.97
CA ALA A 173 12.82 7.22 -18.64
C ALA A 173 11.59 8.14 -18.64
N LEU A 174 11.34 8.86 -19.73
CA LEU A 174 10.14 9.66 -19.96
C LEU A 174 8.92 8.83 -20.39
N GLY A 175 9.06 7.51 -20.54
CA GLY A 175 7.98 6.58 -20.86
C GLY A 175 7.68 6.44 -22.35
N PHE A 176 8.58 6.90 -23.24
CA PHE A 176 8.43 6.69 -24.68
C PHE A 176 8.93 5.31 -25.09
N ASP A 177 8.14 4.62 -25.92
CA ASP A 177 8.59 3.47 -26.67
C ASP A 177 9.41 3.94 -27.87
N LEU A 178 10.72 3.71 -27.82
CA LEU A 178 11.67 4.14 -28.87
C LEU A 178 11.32 3.56 -30.25
N SER A 179 10.71 2.37 -30.30
CA SER A 179 10.37 1.72 -31.56
C SER A 179 9.14 2.32 -32.25
N GLN A 180 8.36 3.12 -31.53
CA GLN A 180 7.12 3.72 -32.03
C GLN A 180 7.12 5.24 -32.03
N ALA A 181 7.82 5.86 -31.08
CA ALA A 181 7.77 7.31 -30.87
C ALA A 181 8.86 8.07 -31.63
N VAL A 182 9.95 7.40 -32.03
CA VAL A 182 11.13 8.05 -32.62
C VAL A 182 11.62 7.26 -33.83
N ASP A 183 11.34 7.77 -35.02
CA ASP A 183 11.91 7.28 -36.28
C ASP A 183 13.02 8.24 -36.74
N ILE A 184 14.27 7.80 -36.59
CA ILE A 184 15.44 8.57 -37.01
C ILE A 184 16.09 7.85 -38.19
N ASN A 185 15.74 8.30 -39.39
CA ASN A 185 16.40 7.86 -40.62
C ASN A 185 17.65 8.71 -40.88
N ALA A 186 18.78 8.27 -40.35
CA ALA A 186 20.03 9.00 -40.43
C ALA A 186 20.53 9.22 -41.86
N ALA A 187 20.24 8.29 -42.79
CA ALA A 187 20.56 8.42 -44.21
C ALA A 187 19.74 9.54 -44.87
N ALA A 188 18.42 9.56 -44.65
CA ALA A 188 17.56 10.61 -45.18
C ALA A 188 17.94 12.00 -44.63
N ILE A 189 18.34 12.09 -43.35
CA ILE A 189 18.79 13.34 -42.73
C ILE A 189 20.12 13.81 -43.33
N ALA A 190 21.08 12.91 -43.53
CA ALA A 190 22.37 13.26 -44.15
C ALA A 190 22.20 13.71 -45.61
N ASP A 191 21.24 13.14 -46.33
CA ASP A 191 20.99 13.43 -47.76
C ASP A 191 20.03 14.62 -47.99
N ALA A 192 19.32 15.08 -46.96
CA ALA A 192 18.44 16.25 -47.03
C ALA A 192 19.19 17.56 -47.30
N PHE A 193 20.50 17.60 -47.06
CA PHE A 193 21.32 18.80 -47.23
C PHE A 193 21.95 18.87 -48.63
N ILE A 194 21.81 20.02 -49.29
CA ILE A 194 22.45 20.32 -50.59
C ILE A 194 23.98 20.25 -50.46
N PHE A 195 24.53 20.73 -49.33
CA PHE A 195 25.92 20.51 -48.91
C PHE A 195 25.90 20.03 -47.46
N ALA A 196 26.67 18.98 -47.15
CA ALA A 196 26.67 18.43 -45.81
C ALA A 196 27.21 19.47 -44.83
N PRO A 197 26.46 19.78 -43.75
CA PRO A 197 26.95 20.72 -42.74
C PRO A 197 28.21 20.17 -42.09
N ARG A 198 29.12 21.06 -41.65
CA ARG A 198 30.26 20.65 -40.84
C ARG A 198 29.77 20.18 -39.48
N VAL A 199 29.96 18.89 -39.20
CA VAL A 199 29.64 18.26 -37.90
C VAL A 199 30.95 17.87 -37.22
N LYS A 200 31.15 18.34 -35.98
CA LYS A 200 32.28 17.94 -35.14
C LYS A 200 32.00 16.63 -34.41
#